data_AF-A0A068L8F4-F1
#
_entry.id   AF-A0A068L8F4-F1
#
_cell.length_a   1.000
_cell.length_b   1.000
_cell.length_c   1.000
_cell.angle_alpha   90.00
_cell.angle_beta   90.00
_cell.angle_gamma   90.00
#
_symmetry.space_group_name_H-M   'P 1'
#
loop_
_entity.id
_entity.type
_entity.pdbx_description
1 polymer ?
#
loop_
_entity_poly.entity_id
_entity_poly.type
_entity_poly.pdbx_seq_one_letter_code
_entity_poly.pdbx_strand_id
1 'polypeptide(L)'
;PLATLIGRELRGEKVEKPFVKYGQAALAKKGEDYFLIKPDCQRIPGNPLTSFSVFAIFDGHNGISAAIFAKENLLDNILSAIPQGASREEWLQALPRALVAGFVKTDIEFQQKG
;
A
#
# COMPACT_ATOMS: atom_id res chain seq x y z
N PRO A 1 22.36 11.36 -7.01
CA PRO A 1 23.05 11.04 -5.73
C PRO A 1 22.20 11.54 -4.55
N LEU A 2 22.31 10.93 -3.35
CA LEU A 2 21.54 11.35 -2.18
C LEU A 2 21.72 12.84 -1.84
N ALA A 3 22.96 13.35 -1.99
CA ALA A 3 23.29 14.76 -1.83
C ALA A 3 22.51 15.70 -2.76
N THR A 4 22.15 15.26 -3.97
CA THR A 4 21.35 16.05 -4.92
C THR A 4 19.89 16.14 -4.49
N LEU A 5 19.35 15.09 -3.86
CA LEU A 5 17.97 15.06 -3.35
C LEU A 5 17.84 15.98 -2.12
N ILE A 6 18.79 15.89 -1.18
CA ILE A 6 18.86 16.78 0.00
C ILE A 6 18.99 18.25 -0.42
N GLY A 7 19.80 18.53 -1.45
CA GLY A 7 19.96 19.89 -1.97
C GLY A 7 18.66 20.47 -2.55
N ARG A 8 17.81 19.65 -3.19
CA ARG A 8 16.53 20.11 -3.76
C ARG A 8 15.49 20.40 -2.68
N GLU A 9 15.45 19.57 -1.63
CA GLU A 9 14.56 19.76 -0.48
C GLU A 9 14.88 21.05 0.29
N LEU A 10 16.17 21.35 0.51
CA LEU A 10 16.62 22.59 1.16
C LEU A 10 16.32 23.86 0.35
N ARG A 11 16.11 23.75 -0.97
CA ARG A 11 15.82 24.90 -1.86
C ARG A 11 14.34 25.17 -2.05
N GLY A 12 13.44 24.38 -1.44
CA GLY A 12 11.99 24.58 -1.57
C GLY A 12 11.48 24.43 -3.01
N GLU A 13 12.27 23.82 -3.89
CA GLU A 13 11.85 23.48 -5.25
C GLU A 13 10.70 22.48 -5.15
N LYS A 14 9.63 22.64 -5.95
CA LYS A 14 8.55 21.64 -6.06
C LYS A 14 9.20 20.27 -6.24
N VAL A 15 9.11 19.43 -5.22
CA VAL A 15 9.74 18.12 -5.23
C VAL A 15 9.14 17.35 -6.41
N GLU A 16 9.92 17.18 -7.48
CA GLU A 16 9.62 16.21 -8.54
C GLU A 16 9.26 14.90 -7.87
N LYS A 17 8.25 14.19 -8.41
CA LYS A 17 7.76 12.90 -7.89
C LYS A 17 8.94 12.08 -7.36
N PRO A 18 8.97 11.73 -6.05
CA PRO A 18 10.13 11.10 -5.46
C PRO A 18 10.45 9.81 -6.20
N PHE A 19 11.70 9.65 -6.60
CA PHE A 19 12.14 8.44 -7.27
C PHE A 19 12.25 7.31 -6.24
N VAL A 20 11.28 6.39 -6.24
CA VAL A 20 11.26 5.24 -5.34
C VAL A 20 12.11 4.11 -5.93
N LYS A 21 13.12 3.67 -5.19
CA LYS A 21 13.83 2.41 -5.43
C LYS A 21 13.46 1.43 -4.34
N TYR A 22 13.16 0.19 -4.71
CA TYR A 22 12.84 -0.86 -3.75
C TYR A 22 13.63 -2.13 -4.07
N GLY A 23 13.77 -2.98 -3.07
CA GLY A 23 14.30 -4.33 -3.18
C GLY A 23 13.56 -5.22 -2.20
N GLN A 24 13.62 -6.53 -2.43
CA GLN A 24 12.98 -7.52 -1.58
C GLN A 24 13.99 -8.63 -1.29
N ALA A 25 14.09 -9.00 -0.02
CA ALA A 25 14.82 -10.19 0.42
C ALA A 25 13.91 -10.97 1.35
N ALA A 26 13.88 -12.29 1.20
CA ALA A 26 13.09 -13.18 2.04
C ALA A 26 13.88 -14.44 2.33
N LEU A 27 13.88 -14.87 3.59
CA LEU A 27 14.43 -16.15 4.04
C LEU A 27 13.37 -16.83 4.90
N ALA A 28 12.35 -17.39 4.25
CA ALA A 28 11.25 -18.05 4.95
C ALA A 28 11.60 -19.52 5.22
N LYS A 29 11.59 -19.95 6.49
CA LYS A 29 11.82 -21.36 6.86
C LYS A 29 10.65 -22.27 6.44
N LYS A 30 9.41 -21.75 6.48
CA LYS A 30 8.17 -22.48 6.18
C LYS A 30 7.43 -22.00 4.94
N GLY A 31 7.86 -20.89 4.33
CA GLY A 31 7.20 -20.31 3.16
C GLY A 31 5.85 -19.63 3.44
N GLU A 32 5.62 -19.19 4.68
CA GLU A 32 4.37 -18.55 5.12
C GLU A 32 4.40 -17.01 5.00
N ASP A 33 5.56 -16.43 4.68
CA ASP A 33 5.73 -14.98 4.54
C ASP A 33 5.43 -14.52 3.11
N TYR A 34 4.59 -13.49 2.99
CA TYR A 34 4.21 -12.89 1.72
C TYR A 34 4.49 -11.40 1.69
N PHE A 35 4.62 -10.87 0.48
CA PHE A 35 4.95 -9.47 0.24
C PHE A 35 4.01 -8.90 -0.82
N LEU A 36 3.66 -7.63 -0.67
CA LEU A 36 2.98 -6.84 -1.69
C LEU A 36 3.88 -5.65 -2.04
N ILE A 37 4.20 -5.52 -3.32
CA ILE A 37 4.94 -4.38 -3.86
C ILE A 37 4.19 -3.87 -5.08
N LYS A 38 3.56 -2.70 -4.96
CA LYS A 38 2.84 -2.02 -6.03
C LYS A 38 3.32 -0.56 -6.10
N PRO A 39 4.40 -0.27 -6.86
CA PRO A 39 4.99 1.08 -6.90
C PRO A 39 4.13 2.10 -7.66
N ASP A 40 3.23 1.65 -8.54
CA ASP A 40 2.53 2.49 -9.52
C ASP A 40 0.99 2.45 -9.37
N CYS A 41 0.48 2.37 -8.14
CA CYS A 41 -0.96 2.53 -7.90
C CYS A 41 -1.41 3.94 -8.28
N GLN A 42 -2.64 4.10 -8.78
CA GLN A 42 -3.19 5.40 -9.14
C GLN A 42 -4.46 5.67 -8.34
N ARG A 43 -4.53 6.81 -7.66
CA ARG A 43 -5.71 7.20 -6.90
C ARG A 43 -6.88 7.54 -7.81
N ILE A 44 -6.60 8.16 -8.96
CA ILE A 44 -7.55 8.36 -10.05
C ILE A 44 -7.11 7.45 -11.21
N PRO A 45 -7.91 6.44 -11.59
CA PRO A 45 -7.57 5.54 -12.69
C PRO A 45 -7.24 6.30 -13.98
N GLY A 46 -6.13 5.94 -14.61
CA GLY A 46 -5.65 6.58 -15.84
C GLY A 46 -4.93 7.91 -15.64
N ASN A 47 -4.72 8.38 -14.41
CA ASN A 47 -4.00 9.61 -14.11
C ASN A 47 -2.68 9.35 -13.37
N PRO A 48 -1.54 9.27 -14.09
CA PRO A 48 -0.21 9.03 -13.49
C PRO A 48 0.23 10.09 -12.48
N LEU A 49 -0.33 11.31 -12.50
CA LEU A 49 -0.01 12.37 -11.54
C LEU A 49 -0.58 12.08 -10.14
N THR A 50 -1.51 11.14 -10.06
CA THR A 50 -2.13 10.71 -8.80
C THR A 50 -1.53 9.41 -8.27
N SER A 51 -0.33 9.07 -8.74
CA SER A 51 0.32 7.82 -8.37
C SER A 51 0.73 7.79 -6.91
N PHE A 52 0.63 6.62 -6.29
CA PHE A 52 1.17 6.31 -4.98
C PHE A 52 1.75 4.89 -5.00
N SER A 53 2.62 4.59 -4.06
CA SER A 53 3.25 3.28 -3.94
C SER A 53 2.75 2.56 -2.69
N VAL A 54 2.54 1.25 -2.79
CA VAL A 54 2.13 0.39 -1.67
C VAL A 54 3.16 -0.70 -1.48
N PHE A 55 3.58 -0.86 -0.23
CA PHE A 55 4.49 -1.92 0.21
C PHE A 55 3.91 -2.55 1.48
N ALA A 56 3.86 -3.88 1.54
CA ALA A 56 3.43 -4.61 2.73
C ALA A 56 4.17 -5.95 2.86
N ILE A 57 4.28 -6.42 4.11
CA ILE A 57 4.81 -7.73 4.48
C ILE A 57 3.73 -8.41 5.31
N PHE A 58 3.47 -9.68 5.03
CA PHE A 58 2.48 -10.51 5.71
C PHE A 58 3.21 -11.72 6.27
N ASP A 59 3.44 -11.72 7.58
CA ASP A 59 4.02 -12.84 8.33
C ASP A 59 2.90 -13.83 8.65
N GLY A 60 2.84 -14.93 7.89
CA GLY A 60 1.83 -15.96 8.06
C GLY A 60 2.17 -16.89 9.23
N HIS A 61 1.13 -17.36 9.92
CA HIS A 61 1.30 -18.34 10.99
C HIS A 61 0.21 -19.43 10.89
N ASN A 62 0.58 -20.68 11.16
CA ASN A 62 -0.30 -21.85 11.11
C ASN A 62 -0.97 -22.06 9.73
N GLY A 63 -0.24 -21.82 8.65
CA GLY A 63 -0.71 -21.92 7.27
C GLY A 63 -0.55 -20.61 6.49
N ILE A 64 -0.63 -20.73 5.17
CA ILE A 64 -0.43 -19.61 4.23
C ILE A 64 -1.71 -18.81 3.93
N SER A 65 -2.88 -19.37 4.25
CA SER A 65 -4.17 -18.90 3.73
C SER A 65 -4.48 -17.46 4.10
N ALA A 66 -4.28 -17.07 5.37
CA ALA A 66 -4.54 -15.71 5.83
C ALA A 66 -3.59 -14.69 5.19
N ALA A 67 -2.30 -15.03 5.09
CA ALA A 67 -1.29 -14.14 4.50
C ALA A 67 -1.50 -13.93 3.00
N ILE A 68 -1.84 -14.99 2.26
CA ILE A 68 -2.24 -14.89 0.84
C ILE A 68 -3.52 -14.05 0.71
N PHE A 69 -4.54 -14.35 1.51
CA PHE A 69 -5.81 -13.64 1.43
C PHE A 69 -5.64 -12.14 1.70
N ALA A 70 -4.88 -11.78 2.73
CA ALA A 70 -4.56 -10.39 3.02
C ALA A 70 -3.79 -9.73 1.86
N LYS A 71 -2.75 -10.39 1.33
CA LYS A 71 -1.98 -9.87 0.18
C LYS A 71 -2.88 -9.55 -1.03
N GLU A 72 -3.85 -10.41 -1.30
CA GLU A 72 -4.72 -10.31 -2.48
C GLU A 72 -5.85 -9.28 -2.31
N ASN A 73 -6.42 -9.14 -1.11
CA ASN A 73 -7.67 -8.41 -0.92
C ASN A 73 -7.52 -7.12 -0.10
N LEU A 74 -6.50 -7.01 0.76
CA LEU A 74 -6.40 -5.92 1.74
C LEU A 74 -6.35 -4.54 1.08
N LEU A 75 -5.51 -4.36 0.06
CA LEU A 75 -5.39 -3.07 -0.62
C LEU A 75 -6.72 -2.64 -1.24
N ASP A 76 -7.40 -3.55 -1.93
CA ASP A 76 -8.65 -3.24 -2.61
C ASP A 76 -9.75 -2.90 -1.59
N ASN A 77 -9.79 -3.61 -0.45
CA ASN A 77 -10.67 -3.29 0.66
C ASN A 77 -10.39 -1.92 1.28
N ILE A 78 -9.10 -1.55 1.48
CA ILE A 78 -8.73 -0.21 1.95
C ILE A 78 -9.19 0.86 0.97
N LEU A 79 -8.89 0.70 -0.33
CA LEU A 79 -9.24 1.70 -1.33
C LEU A 79 -10.75 1.84 -1.52
N SER A 80 -11.51 0.75 -1.37
CA SER A 80 -12.97 0.77 -1.44
C SER A 80 -13.62 1.57 -0.29
N ALA A 81 -12.92 1.72 0.84
CA ALA A 81 -13.39 2.49 1.98
C ALA A 81 -13.15 4.01 1.84
N ILE A 82 -12.43 4.44 0.80
CA ILE A 82 -12.19 5.85 0.54
C ILE A 82 -13.24 6.37 -0.45
N PRO A 83 -13.90 7.52 -0.19
CA PRO A 83 -14.90 8.08 -1.09
C PRO A 83 -14.36 8.29 -2.51
N GLN A 84 -15.14 7.87 -3.51
CA GLN A 84 -14.83 8.14 -4.91
C GLN A 84 -14.85 9.64 -5.19
N GLY A 85 -13.94 10.11 -6.03
CA GLY A 85 -13.85 11.52 -6.40
C GLY A 85 -13.25 12.44 -5.33
N ALA A 86 -12.79 11.90 -4.18
CA ALA A 86 -12.09 12.68 -3.18
C ALA A 86 -10.92 13.46 -3.78
N SER A 87 -10.71 14.70 -3.32
CA SER A 87 -9.48 15.45 -3.57
C SER A 87 -8.26 14.73 -2.95
N ARG A 88 -7.06 15.23 -3.22
CA ARG A 88 -5.85 14.64 -2.63
C ARG A 88 -5.89 14.77 -1.10
N GLU A 89 -6.28 15.93 -0.61
CA GLU A 89 -6.31 16.28 0.80
C GLU A 89 -7.36 15.45 1.54
N GLU A 90 -8.57 15.32 0.99
CA GLU A 90 -9.63 14.46 1.54
C GLU A 90 -9.20 12.99 1.55
N TRP A 91 -8.54 12.53 0.49
CA TRP A 91 -8.03 11.15 0.43
C TRP A 91 -7.00 10.89 1.52
N LEU A 92 -6.06 11.82 1.75
CA LEU A 92 -5.07 11.70 2.82
C LEU A 92 -5.70 11.73 4.22
N GLN A 93 -6.74 12.55 4.42
CA GLN A 93 -7.48 12.61 5.69
C GLN A 93 -8.33 11.35 5.94
N ALA A 94 -8.88 10.74 4.88
CA ALA A 94 -9.67 9.52 4.97
C ALA A 94 -8.81 8.26 5.19
N LEU A 95 -7.56 8.27 4.72
CA LEU A 95 -6.69 7.09 4.68
C LEU A 95 -6.55 6.35 6.03
N PRO A 96 -6.32 7.01 7.19
CA PRO A 96 -6.23 6.30 8.47
C PRO A 96 -7.48 5.50 8.82
N ARG A 97 -8.67 6.05 8.54
CA ARG A 97 -9.95 5.35 8.80
C ARG A 97 -10.20 4.25 7.78
N ALA A 98 -9.85 4.49 6.52
CA ALA A 98 -9.95 3.50 5.45
C ALA A 98 -9.02 2.29 5.68
N LEU A 99 -7.84 2.51 6.27
CA LEU A 99 -6.96 1.43 6.73
C LEU A 99 -7.69 0.55 7.75
N VAL A 100 -8.22 1.12 8.83
CA VAL A 100 -8.97 0.36 9.83
C VAL A 100 -10.13 -0.41 9.21
N ALA A 101 -10.95 0.25 8.40
CA ALA A 101 -12.09 -0.39 7.72
C ALA A 101 -11.65 -1.52 6.77
N GLY A 102 -10.56 -1.32 6.01
CA GLY A 102 -10.03 -2.32 5.09
C GLY A 102 -9.50 -3.57 5.80
N PHE A 103 -8.79 -3.41 6.93
CA PHE A 103 -8.35 -4.55 7.75
C PHE A 103 -9.54 -5.32 8.33
N VAL A 104 -10.51 -4.62 8.92
CA VAL A 104 -11.73 -5.25 9.48
C VAL A 104 -12.51 -6.01 8.41
N LYS A 105 -12.73 -5.39 7.24
CA LYS A 105 -13.45 -6.03 6.14
C LYS A 105 -12.72 -7.27 5.62
N THR A 106 -11.39 -7.18 5.46
CA THR A 106 -10.57 -8.30 4.99
C THR A 106 -10.62 -9.48 5.97
N ASP A 107 -10.58 -9.22 7.28
CA ASP A 107 -10.72 -10.27 8.29
C ASP A 107 -12.10 -10.95 8.24
N ILE A 108 -13.18 -10.17 8.16
CA ILE A 108 -14.55 -10.70 8.03
C ILE A 108 -14.69 -11.56 6.78
N GLU A 109 -14.22 -11.09 5.63
CA GLU A 109 -14.30 -11.83 4.36
C GLU A 109 -13.45 -13.11 4.38
N PHE A 110 -12.30 -13.11 5.07
CA PHE A 110 -11.49 -14.31 5.26
C PHE A 110 -12.22 -15.35 6.11
N GLN A 111 -12.79 -14.92 7.25
CA GLN A 111 -13.52 -15.81 8.16
C GLN A 111 -14.76 -16.44 7.51
N GLN A 112 -15.41 -15.74 6.58
CA GLN A 112 -16.55 -16.27 5.82
C GLN A 112 -16.19 -17.36 4.80
N LYS A 113 -14.91 -17.46 4.42
CA LYS A 113 -14.40 -18.52 3.52
C LYS A 113 -13.90 -19.76 4.26
N GLY A 114 -13.83 -19.70 5.60
CA GLY A 114 -13.38 -20.78 6.48
C GLY A 114 -14.43 -21.84 6.75
#